data_AF-I4YMX2-F1
#
_entry.id   AF-I4YMX2-F1
#
_cell.length_a   1.000
_cell.length_b   1.000
_cell.length_c   1.000
_cell.angle_alpha   90.00
_cell.angle_beta   90.00
_cell.angle_gamma   90.00
#
_symmetry.space_group_name_H-M   'P 1'
#
loop_
_entity.id
_entity.type
_entity.pdbx_description
1 polymer ?
#
loop_
_entity_poly.entity_id
_entity_poly.type
_entity_poly.pdbx_seq_one_letter_code
_entity_poly.pdbx_strand_id
1 'polypeptide(L)'
;MNSRLNNAVQNAYEAFGWRSLSGLLEVCHCECCMSEVMAESILKTPLRELSNEQLSEYTNSAHGWSDQFLTLLPRYMDLISRGERPTDLDPDHILSRFRYAPENFLTDFEFAAFSEWFMALFEEALCRTISSNELDCALSAQSKSWWEGFGNDVCEIIEIALPTPFDSTQFLKRWEACEAREANLRLASTLIFGIGAKKFRKSNHWSERAEEQAARWHSWFTLQDHTGKLGEAIERESDPKVQEFLMAAL
;
A
#
# COMPACT_ATOMS: atom_id res chain seq x y z
N MET A 1 12.64 6.30 -3.89
CA MET A 1 12.45 5.34 -4.99
C MET A 1 13.77 4.70 -5.38
N ASN A 2 13.93 3.43 -5.06
CA ASN A 2 15.10 2.65 -5.48
C ASN A 2 15.02 2.30 -6.99
N SER A 3 16.10 1.76 -7.56
CA SER A 3 16.15 1.43 -8.99
C SER A 3 15.11 0.38 -9.40
N ARG A 4 14.76 -0.55 -8.52
CA ARG A 4 13.77 -1.60 -8.79
C ARG A 4 12.35 -1.02 -8.89
N LEU A 5 11.94 -0.19 -7.93
CA LEU A 5 10.62 0.44 -7.94
C LEU A 5 10.47 1.39 -9.13
N ASN A 6 11.52 2.16 -9.46
CA ASN A 6 11.57 2.96 -10.70
C ASN A 6 11.31 2.09 -11.94
N ASN A 7 12.00 0.95 -12.06
CA ASN A 7 11.84 0.04 -13.20
C ASN A 7 10.44 -0.58 -13.23
N ALA A 8 9.88 -0.95 -12.07
CA ALA A 8 8.53 -1.50 -11.99
C ALA A 8 7.48 -0.48 -12.47
N VAL A 9 7.64 0.79 -12.12
CA VAL A 9 6.81 1.88 -12.66
C VAL A 9 6.96 2.01 -14.18
N GLN A 10 8.18 1.96 -14.72
CA GLN A 10 8.37 2.01 -16.19
C GLN A 10 7.72 0.81 -16.89
N ASN A 11 7.88 -0.40 -16.34
CA ASN A 11 7.25 -1.60 -16.85
C ASN A 11 5.72 -1.49 -16.83
N ALA A 12 5.14 -0.85 -15.81
CA ALA A 12 3.70 -0.56 -15.80
C ALA A 12 3.30 0.38 -16.95
N TYR A 13 4.05 1.46 -17.19
CA TYR A 13 3.78 2.32 -18.35
C TYR A 13 3.88 1.60 -19.69
N GLU A 14 4.80 0.65 -19.84
CA GLU A 14 4.93 -0.17 -21.05
C GLU A 14 3.77 -1.17 -21.17
N ALA A 15 3.43 -1.87 -20.09
CA ALA A 15 2.42 -2.93 -20.09
C ALA A 15 1.00 -2.41 -20.34
N PHE A 16 0.68 -1.24 -19.79
CA PHE A 16 -0.62 -0.60 -19.96
C PHE A 16 -0.62 0.44 -21.10
N GLY A 17 0.54 0.76 -21.69
CA GLY A 17 0.69 1.85 -22.66
C GLY A 17 -0.02 1.65 -24.00
N TRP A 18 -0.46 0.43 -24.30
CA TRP A 18 -1.30 0.15 -25.47
C TRP A 18 -2.77 0.57 -25.25
N ARG A 19 -3.19 0.72 -24.00
CA ARG A 19 -4.53 1.24 -23.67
C ARG A 19 -4.58 2.73 -23.95
N SER A 20 -5.69 3.19 -24.49
CA SER A 20 -5.90 4.60 -24.80
C SER A 20 -7.12 5.14 -24.07
N LEU A 21 -6.99 6.34 -23.52
CA LEU A 21 -8.13 7.15 -23.14
C LEU A 21 -8.68 7.73 -24.43
N SER A 22 -9.79 7.18 -24.91
CA SER A 22 -10.44 7.64 -26.12
C SER A 22 -11.95 7.63 -25.97
N GLY A 23 -12.63 8.47 -26.75
CA GLY A 23 -14.06 8.67 -26.63
C GLY A 23 -14.43 9.52 -25.41
N LEU A 24 -15.65 9.33 -24.92
CA LEU A 24 -16.14 10.00 -23.72
C LEU A 24 -15.57 9.33 -22.47
N LEU A 25 -15.22 10.13 -21.46
CA LEU A 25 -14.82 9.57 -20.17
C LEU A 25 -16.01 8.83 -19.53
N GLU A 26 -15.74 7.63 -19.03
CA GLU A 26 -16.69 6.79 -18.30
C GLU A 26 -16.82 7.28 -16.86
N VAL A 27 -17.43 8.45 -16.70
CA VAL A 27 -17.61 9.16 -15.43
C VAL A 27 -19.03 9.70 -15.31
N CYS A 28 -19.41 10.13 -14.11
CA CYS A 28 -20.63 10.91 -13.92
C CYS A 28 -20.48 12.30 -14.56
N HIS A 29 -21.40 12.63 -15.48
CA HIS A 29 -21.44 13.93 -16.18
C HIS A 29 -22.48 14.88 -15.58
N CYS A 30 -22.88 14.71 -14.31
CA CYS A 30 -23.65 15.77 -13.64
C CYS A 30 -22.77 17.03 -13.54
N GLU A 31 -23.41 18.21 -13.56
CA GLU A 31 -22.72 19.50 -13.34
C GLU A 31 -21.93 19.56 -12.04
N CYS A 32 -22.19 18.63 -11.11
CA CYS A 32 -21.53 18.47 -9.83
C CYS A 32 -20.27 17.60 -9.81
N CYS A 33 -20.05 16.72 -10.80
CA CYS A 33 -18.99 15.70 -10.74
C CYS A 33 -17.83 16.04 -11.67
N MET A 34 -18.11 16.28 -12.95
CA MET A 34 -17.08 16.52 -13.96
C MET A 34 -17.59 17.56 -14.96
N SER A 35 -16.83 18.64 -15.16
CA SER A 35 -17.11 19.57 -16.26
C SER A 35 -16.58 19.03 -17.59
N GLU A 36 -17.24 19.39 -18.70
CA GLU A 36 -16.76 19.05 -20.05
C GLU A 36 -15.33 19.57 -20.30
N VAL A 37 -15.00 20.75 -19.78
CA VAL A 37 -13.66 21.35 -19.88
C VAL A 37 -12.60 20.48 -19.20
N MET A 38 -12.89 19.97 -18.00
CA MET A 38 -11.97 19.08 -17.28
C MET A 38 -11.85 17.72 -17.98
N ALA A 39 -12.96 17.16 -18.47
CA ALA A 39 -12.95 15.91 -19.23
C ALA A 39 -12.09 16.02 -20.50
N GLU A 40 -12.25 17.09 -21.28
CA GLU A 40 -11.41 17.37 -22.44
C GLU A 40 -9.94 17.58 -22.09
N SER A 41 -9.67 18.25 -20.95
CA SER A 41 -8.31 18.46 -20.46
C SER A 41 -7.63 17.12 -20.19
N ILE A 42 -8.28 16.22 -19.45
CA ILE A 42 -7.77 14.86 -19.17
C ILE A 42 -7.46 14.10 -20.46
N LEU A 43 -8.39 14.12 -21.42
CA LEU A 43 -8.23 13.40 -22.70
C LEU A 43 -7.07 13.92 -23.57
N LYS A 44 -6.70 15.20 -23.43
CA LYS A 44 -5.62 15.85 -24.20
C LYS A 44 -4.26 15.78 -23.51
N THR A 45 -4.21 15.51 -22.21
CA THR A 45 -2.97 15.46 -21.45
C THR A 45 -2.30 14.08 -21.57
N PRO A 46 -1.00 14.02 -21.90
CA PRO A 46 -0.26 12.77 -21.87
C PRO A 46 -0.35 12.09 -20.49
N LEU A 47 -0.49 10.77 -20.45
CA LEU A 47 -0.71 10.01 -19.20
C LEU A 47 0.31 10.33 -18.08
N ARG A 48 1.58 10.53 -18.43
CA ARG A 48 2.67 10.89 -17.50
C ARG A 48 2.58 12.31 -16.95
N GLU A 49 1.85 13.18 -17.63
CA GLU A 49 1.72 14.60 -17.33
C GLU A 49 0.40 14.94 -16.62
N LEU A 50 -0.50 13.96 -16.45
CA LEU A 50 -1.74 14.17 -15.71
C LEU A 50 -1.44 14.69 -14.30
N SER A 51 -2.10 15.77 -13.94
CA SER A 51 -2.01 16.42 -12.64
C SER A 51 -2.83 15.67 -11.59
N ASN A 52 -2.53 15.92 -10.31
CA ASN A 52 -3.33 15.37 -9.22
C ASN A 52 -4.77 15.90 -9.24
N GLU A 53 -4.98 17.14 -9.69
CA GLU A 53 -6.33 17.70 -9.88
C GLU A 53 -7.13 16.92 -10.93
N GLN A 54 -6.51 16.66 -12.09
CA GLN A 54 -7.13 15.87 -13.16
C GLN A 54 -7.47 14.45 -12.69
N LEU A 55 -6.57 13.80 -11.94
CA LEU A 55 -6.82 12.48 -11.37
C LEU A 55 -7.88 12.52 -10.28
N SER A 56 -7.90 13.54 -9.42
CA SER A 56 -8.94 13.72 -8.38
C SER A 56 -10.32 13.85 -9.01
N GLU A 57 -10.47 14.73 -9.99
CA GLU A 57 -11.74 14.95 -10.70
C GLU A 57 -12.24 13.68 -11.38
N TYR A 58 -11.34 12.96 -12.09
CA TYR A 58 -11.69 11.67 -12.68
C TYR A 58 -12.13 10.67 -11.61
N THR A 59 -11.33 10.51 -10.56
CA THR A 59 -11.55 9.49 -9.52
C THR A 59 -12.83 9.75 -8.73
N ASN A 60 -13.14 11.01 -8.42
CA ASN A 60 -14.36 11.39 -7.72
C ASN A 60 -15.62 11.17 -8.60
N SER A 61 -15.46 11.29 -9.92
CA SER A 61 -16.55 11.14 -10.89
C SER A 61 -16.73 9.71 -11.40
N ALA A 62 -15.69 8.88 -11.37
CA ALA A 62 -15.71 7.48 -11.78
C ALA A 62 -16.24 6.59 -10.65
N HIS A 63 -17.56 6.31 -10.68
CA HIS A 63 -18.21 5.44 -9.71
C HIS A 63 -18.11 3.97 -10.15
N GLY A 64 -17.16 3.22 -9.60
CA GLY A 64 -17.01 1.78 -9.83
C GLY A 64 -15.91 1.39 -10.81
N TRP A 65 -16.11 0.28 -11.54
CA TRP A 65 -15.17 -0.23 -12.54
C TRP A 65 -15.34 0.46 -13.89
N SER A 66 -14.22 0.69 -14.57
CA SER A 66 -14.14 1.15 -15.96
C SER A 66 -12.84 0.62 -16.58
N ASP A 67 -12.84 0.26 -17.86
CA ASP A 67 -11.59 -0.10 -18.55
C ASP A 67 -10.66 1.11 -18.70
N GLN A 68 -11.20 2.33 -18.67
CA GLN A 68 -10.42 3.57 -18.68
C GLN A 68 -9.59 3.76 -17.39
N PHE A 69 -10.04 3.18 -16.27
CA PHE A 69 -9.26 3.16 -15.03
C PHE A 69 -7.91 2.46 -15.23
N LEU A 70 -7.87 1.36 -16.02
CA LEU A 70 -6.63 0.66 -16.34
C LEU A 70 -5.66 1.51 -17.16
N THR A 71 -6.16 2.42 -17.99
CA THR A 71 -5.31 3.36 -18.72
C THR A 71 -4.64 4.37 -17.79
N LEU A 72 -5.32 4.77 -16.70
CA LEU A 72 -4.81 5.71 -15.71
C LEU A 72 -3.90 5.05 -14.66
N LEU A 73 -4.01 3.73 -14.51
CA LEU A 73 -3.35 2.94 -13.48
C LEU A 73 -1.83 3.19 -13.37
N PRO A 74 -1.04 3.25 -14.46
CA PRO A 74 0.40 3.53 -14.36
C PRO A 74 0.72 4.87 -13.72
N ARG A 75 -0.14 5.88 -13.93
CA ARG A 75 0.05 7.21 -13.33
C ARG A 75 -0.25 7.20 -11.83
N TYR A 76 -1.28 6.48 -11.40
CA TYR A 76 -1.53 6.28 -9.96
C TYR A 76 -0.33 5.58 -9.30
N MET A 77 0.19 4.51 -9.92
CA MET A 77 1.36 3.77 -9.43
C MET A 77 2.58 4.66 -9.27
N ASP A 78 2.90 5.45 -10.30
CA ASP A 78 4.04 6.37 -10.28
C ASP A 78 3.95 7.37 -9.12
N LEU A 79 2.78 7.99 -8.92
CA LEU A 79 2.56 8.94 -7.82
C LEU A 79 2.66 8.26 -6.45
N ILE A 80 2.00 7.10 -6.28
CA ILE A 80 2.06 6.32 -5.04
C ILE A 80 3.50 5.92 -4.72
N SER A 81 4.27 5.47 -5.71
CA SER A 81 5.68 5.09 -5.55
C SER A 81 6.60 6.25 -5.16
N ARG A 82 6.19 7.49 -5.43
CA ARG A 82 6.87 8.71 -4.98
C ARG A 82 6.41 9.20 -3.60
N GLY A 83 5.46 8.50 -2.98
CA GLY A 83 4.82 8.94 -1.74
C GLY A 83 3.90 10.15 -1.93
N GLU A 84 3.51 10.43 -3.18
CA GLU A 84 2.60 11.52 -3.52
C GLU A 84 1.15 11.02 -3.42
N ARG A 85 0.24 11.89 -2.97
CA ARG A 85 -1.19 11.60 -2.97
C ARG A 85 -1.75 11.87 -4.37
N PRO A 86 -2.21 10.83 -5.12
CA PRO A 86 -2.73 11.06 -6.46
C PRO A 86 -4.05 11.82 -6.44
N THR A 87 -4.83 11.62 -5.37
CA THR A 87 -6.14 12.24 -5.13
C THR A 87 -6.34 12.50 -3.64
N ASP A 88 -7.49 13.08 -3.28
CA ASP A 88 -7.93 13.19 -1.88
C ASP A 88 -8.41 11.85 -1.28
N LEU A 89 -8.68 10.85 -2.12
CA LEU A 89 -8.94 9.48 -1.68
C LEU A 89 -7.63 8.74 -1.39
N ASP A 90 -7.67 7.89 -0.36
CA ASP A 90 -6.57 6.99 -0.04
C ASP A 90 -6.34 5.98 -1.18
N PRO A 91 -5.09 5.54 -1.44
CA PRO A 91 -4.81 4.63 -2.54
C PRO A 91 -5.58 3.30 -2.50
N ASP A 92 -5.91 2.78 -1.32
CA ASP A 92 -6.73 1.58 -1.17
C ASP A 92 -8.17 1.79 -1.70
N HIS A 93 -8.73 3.00 -1.53
CA HIS A 93 -9.99 3.39 -2.14
C HIS A 93 -9.90 3.51 -3.65
N ILE A 94 -8.80 4.06 -4.17
CA ILE A 94 -8.57 4.15 -5.61
C ILE A 94 -8.59 2.73 -6.22
N LEU A 95 -7.79 1.83 -5.65
CA LEU A 95 -7.65 0.45 -6.13
C LEU A 95 -8.82 -0.46 -5.73
N SER A 96 -9.72 -0.02 -4.84
CA SER A 96 -10.95 -0.75 -4.49
C SER A 96 -11.85 -1.06 -5.69
N ARG A 97 -11.67 -0.33 -6.80
CA ARG A 97 -12.36 -0.54 -8.07
C ARG A 97 -12.16 -1.92 -8.66
N PHE A 98 -11.02 -2.56 -8.39
CA PHE A 98 -10.76 -3.94 -8.83
C PHE A 98 -11.77 -4.96 -8.27
N ARG A 99 -12.46 -4.66 -7.15
CA ARG A 99 -13.54 -5.51 -6.62
C ARG A 99 -14.72 -5.66 -7.57
N TYR A 100 -14.87 -4.73 -8.52
CA TYR A 100 -15.94 -4.70 -9.50
C TYR A 100 -15.46 -5.05 -10.92
N ALA A 101 -14.18 -5.44 -11.06
CA ALA A 101 -13.62 -5.81 -12.36
C ALA A 101 -14.27 -7.09 -12.91
N PRO A 102 -14.53 -7.18 -14.22
CA PRO A 102 -14.95 -8.43 -14.85
C PRO A 102 -13.81 -9.45 -14.80
N GLU A 103 -14.07 -10.72 -15.08
CA GLU A 103 -12.99 -11.70 -15.20
C GLU A 103 -12.05 -11.38 -16.38
N ASN A 104 -10.77 -11.75 -16.28
CA ASN A 104 -9.76 -11.62 -17.35
C ASN A 104 -9.55 -10.17 -17.88
N PHE A 105 -9.74 -9.17 -17.03
CA PHE A 105 -9.58 -7.74 -17.37
C PHE A 105 -8.13 -7.29 -17.57
N LEU A 106 -7.16 -8.02 -17.01
CA LEU A 106 -5.73 -7.85 -17.25
C LEU A 106 -5.22 -8.93 -18.20
N THR A 107 -4.35 -8.52 -19.11
CA THR A 107 -3.46 -9.46 -19.81
C THR A 107 -2.40 -10.02 -18.85
N ASP A 108 -1.78 -11.14 -19.21
CA ASP A 108 -0.65 -11.70 -18.44
C ASP A 108 0.49 -10.69 -18.26
N PHE A 109 0.74 -9.87 -19.28
CA PHE A 109 1.80 -8.85 -19.23
C PHE A 109 1.46 -7.71 -18.25
N GLU A 110 0.21 -7.24 -18.27
CA GLU A 110 -0.28 -6.23 -17.33
C GLU A 110 -0.30 -6.74 -15.90
N PHE A 111 -0.77 -7.98 -15.70
CA PHE A 111 -0.79 -8.59 -14.37
C PHE A 111 0.63 -8.79 -13.82
N ALA A 112 1.59 -9.19 -14.66
CA ALA A 112 2.99 -9.31 -14.27
C ALA A 112 3.59 -7.95 -13.86
N ALA A 113 3.36 -6.89 -14.64
CA ALA A 113 3.83 -5.54 -14.31
C ALA A 113 3.16 -5.00 -13.03
N PHE A 114 1.86 -5.25 -12.88
CA PHE A 114 1.08 -4.90 -11.69
C PHE A 114 1.63 -5.57 -10.42
N SER A 115 1.90 -6.87 -10.50
CA SER A 115 2.41 -7.66 -9.39
C SER A 115 3.83 -7.26 -9.03
N GLU A 116 4.69 -7.00 -10.02
CA GLU A 116 6.07 -6.54 -9.77
C GLU A 116 6.10 -5.16 -9.14
N TRP A 117 5.20 -4.24 -9.52
CA TRP A 117 5.06 -2.95 -8.85
C TRP A 117 4.75 -3.09 -7.36
N PHE A 118 3.77 -3.93 -7.00
CA PHE A 118 3.46 -4.20 -5.60
C PHE A 118 4.65 -4.78 -4.83
N MET A 119 5.33 -5.77 -5.41
CA MET A 119 6.50 -6.38 -4.78
C MET A 119 7.65 -5.38 -4.60
N ALA A 120 7.93 -4.56 -5.60
CA ALA A 120 8.97 -3.54 -5.52
C ALA A 120 8.62 -2.45 -4.49
N LEU A 121 7.36 -2.03 -4.42
CA LEU A 121 6.86 -1.04 -3.47
C LEU A 121 6.97 -1.58 -2.03
N PHE A 122 6.51 -2.82 -1.83
CA PHE A 122 6.61 -3.51 -0.55
C PHE A 122 8.07 -3.67 -0.09
N GLU A 123 8.98 -4.07 -0.98
CA GLU A 123 10.39 -4.21 -0.64
C GLU A 123 11.09 -2.89 -0.32
N GLU A 124 10.72 -1.80 -1.00
CA GLU A 124 11.24 -0.47 -0.67
C GLU A 124 10.81 -0.07 0.73
N ALA A 125 9.54 -0.25 1.09
CA ALA A 125 9.07 0.01 2.45
C ALA A 125 9.74 -0.92 3.47
N LEU A 126 9.78 -2.22 3.19
CA LEU A 126 10.32 -3.25 4.08
C LEU A 126 11.77 -2.94 4.49
N CYS A 127 12.59 -2.50 3.54
CA CYS A 127 14.01 -2.23 3.73
C CYS A 127 14.33 -0.75 3.99
N ARG A 128 13.32 0.13 4.08
CA ARG A 128 13.54 1.56 4.34
C ARG A 128 14.21 1.73 5.70
N THR A 129 15.31 2.45 5.72
CA THR A 129 16.04 2.79 6.95
C THR A 129 15.11 3.46 7.95
N ILE A 130 15.17 2.98 9.19
CA ILE A 130 14.46 3.54 10.33
C ILE A 130 15.41 4.49 11.04
N SER A 131 15.01 5.76 11.16
CA SER A 131 15.80 6.75 11.89
C SER A 131 15.75 6.51 13.41
N SER A 132 16.76 6.98 14.14
CA SER A 132 16.76 6.91 15.61
C SER A 132 15.55 7.60 16.23
N ASN A 133 15.07 8.70 15.62
CA ASN A 133 13.87 9.39 16.08
C ASN A 133 12.61 8.53 15.91
N GLU A 134 12.45 7.84 14.78
CA GLU A 134 11.33 6.90 14.58
C GLU A 134 11.37 5.75 15.59
N LEU A 135 12.56 5.23 15.90
CA LEU A 135 12.72 4.18 16.91
C LEU A 135 12.38 4.68 18.33
N ASP A 136 12.87 5.86 18.72
CA ASP A 136 12.59 6.47 20.01
C ASP A 136 11.08 6.78 20.16
N CYS A 137 10.45 7.30 19.10
CA CYS A 137 9.00 7.48 19.04
C CYS A 137 8.28 6.14 19.28
N ALA A 138 8.61 5.08 18.52
CA ALA A 138 7.97 3.78 18.66
C ALA A 138 8.11 3.18 20.07
N LEU A 139 9.29 3.26 20.67
CA LEU A 139 9.54 2.81 22.05
C LEU A 139 8.70 3.60 23.07
N SER A 140 8.62 4.92 22.92
CA SER A 140 7.79 5.76 23.79
C SER A 140 6.29 5.51 23.62
N ALA A 141 5.88 5.20 22.39
CA ALA A 141 4.50 5.01 21.97
C ALA A 141 3.92 3.67 22.42
N GLN A 142 4.75 2.67 22.76
CA GLN A 142 4.32 1.41 23.40
C GLN A 142 3.38 1.64 24.61
N SER A 143 3.45 2.81 25.23
CA SER A 143 2.62 3.20 26.38
C SER A 143 1.47 4.19 26.08
N LYS A 144 1.38 4.80 24.88
CA LYS A 144 0.57 6.02 24.66
C LYS A 144 -0.20 6.13 23.34
N SER A 145 0.32 5.60 22.24
CA SER A 145 -0.24 5.81 20.90
C SER A 145 0.06 4.59 20.03
N TRP A 146 -0.98 3.94 19.53
CA TRP A 146 -0.86 2.65 18.83
C TRP A 146 -0.66 2.78 17.32
N TRP A 147 -0.67 4.01 16.77
CA TRP A 147 -0.57 4.30 15.33
C TRP A 147 0.81 4.82 14.87
N GLU A 148 1.75 5.07 15.77
CA GLU A 148 3.05 5.70 15.46
C GLU A 148 4.20 4.69 15.23
N GLY A 149 3.87 3.45 14.87
CA GLY A 149 4.85 2.41 14.57
C GLY A 149 5.39 2.49 13.15
N PHE A 150 6.68 2.27 12.97
CA PHE A 150 7.31 2.17 11.63
C PHE A 150 6.88 0.93 10.82
N GLY A 151 5.99 0.06 11.34
CA GLY A 151 5.33 -1.00 10.56
C GLY A 151 4.12 -0.51 9.74
N ASN A 152 3.68 0.73 9.90
CA ASN A 152 2.51 1.24 9.17
C ASN A 152 2.75 1.31 7.65
N ASP A 153 3.98 1.64 7.21
CA ASP A 153 4.31 1.75 5.78
C ASP A 153 4.09 0.45 5.00
N VAL A 154 4.50 -0.69 5.57
CA VAL A 154 4.24 -2.02 5.00
C VAL A 154 2.78 -2.46 5.13
N CYS A 155 2.10 -2.09 6.23
CA CYS A 155 0.66 -2.37 6.39
C CYS A 155 -0.19 -1.64 5.34
N GLU A 156 0.08 -0.37 5.09
CA GLU A 156 -0.60 0.42 4.06
C GLU A 156 -0.47 -0.23 2.69
N ILE A 157 0.72 -0.71 2.32
CA ILE A 157 0.92 -1.40 1.03
C ILE A 157 0.11 -2.70 0.94
N ILE A 158 0.04 -3.47 2.03
CA ILE A 158 -0.81 -4.66 2.11
C ILE A 158 -2.27 -4.27 1.89
N GLU A 159 -2.75 -3.21 2.55
CA GLU A 159 -4.13 -2.73 2.38
C GLU A 159 -4.45 -2.27 0.96
N ILE A 160 -3.52 -1.55 0.33
CA ILE A 160 -3.64 -1.11 -1.06
C ILE A 160 -3.75 -2.32 -2.00
N ALA A 161 -3.07 -3.43 -1.69
CA ALA A 161 -3.10 -4.66 -2.50
C ALA A 161 -4.35 -5.53 -2.27
N LEU A 162 -4.95 -5.51 -1.07
CA LEU A 162 -6.10 -6.35 -0.72
C LEU A 162 -7.31 -6.29 -1.66
N PRO A 163 -7.73 -5.13 -2.21
CA PRO A 163 -8.86 -5.10 -3.13
C PRO A 163 -8.53 -5.57 -4.56
N THR A 164 -7.28 -5.90 -4.83
CA THR A 164 -6.73 -6.12 -6.18
C THR A 164 -6.57 -7.62 -6.47
N PRO A 165 -6.32 -8.04 -7.73
CA PRO A 165 -6.04 -9.45 -8.05
C PRO A 165 -4.66 -9.93 -7.56
N PHE A 166 -3.86 -9.08 -6.91
CA PHE A 166 -2.54 -9.44 -6.42
C PHE A 166 -2.60 -10.50 -5.30
N ASP A 167 -1.79 -11.55 -5.43
CA ASP A 167 -1.63 -12.57 -4.37
C ASP A 167 -0.77 -12.01 -3.22
N SER A 168 -1.44 -11.47 -2.20
CA SER A 168 -0.79 -10.89 -1.02
C SER A 168 0.03 -11.89 -0.19
N THR A 169 -0.10 -13.21 -0.40
CA THR A 169 0.78 -14.19 0.25
C THR A 169 2.24 -14.06 -0.20
N GLN A 170 2.49 -13.42 -1.34
CA GLN A 170 3.85 -13.12 -1.81
C GLN A 170 4.58 -12.14 -0.89
N PHE A 171 3.86 -11.20 -0.25
CA PHE A 171 4.46 -10.29 0.73
C PHE A 171 4.98 -11.05 1.96
N LEU A 172 4.23 -12.02 2.48
CA LEU A 172 4.68 -12.89 3.59
C LEU A 172 5.97 -13.63 3.22
N LYS A 173 5.95 -14.33 2.08
CA LYS A 173 7.12 -15.08 1.60
C LYS A 173 8.34 -14.17 1.48
N ARG A 174 8.16 -12.95 0.99
CA ARG A 174 9.25 -12.00 0.83
C ARG A 174 9.77 -11.45 2.15
N TRP A 175 8.87 -11.15 3.07
CA TRP A 175 9.22 -10.69 4.42
C TRP A 175 9.97 -11.78 5.20
N GLU A 176 9.49 -13.02 5.15
CA GLU A 176 10.13 -14.19 5.75
C GLU A 176 11.55 -14.40 5.22
N ALA A 177 11.76 -14.27 3.91
CA ALA A 177 13.07 -14.38 3.27
C ALA A 177 13.99 -13.16 3.50
N CYS A 178 13.49 -12.06 4.05
CA CYS A 178 14.28 -10.85 4.26
C CYS A 178 14.93 -10.86 5.65
N GLU A 179 16.26 -10.81 5.70
CA GLU A 179 17.03 -10.76 6.95
C GLU A 179 17.47 -9.35 7.36
N ALA A 180 17.06 -8.33 6.62
CA ALA A 180 17.41 -6.95 6.94
C ALA A 180 16.91 -6.59 8.34
N ARG A 181 17.73 -5.84 9.08
CA ARG A 181 17.39 -5.35 10.43
C ARG A 181 16.07 -4.59 10.43
N GLU A 182 15.88 -3.74 9.43
CA GLU A 182 14.67 -2.93 9.20
C GLU A 182 13.42 -3.81 9.01
N ALA A 183 13.55 -4.93 8.31
CA ALA A 183 12.45 -5.87 8.09
C ALA A 183 12.02 -6.56 9.39
N ASN A 184 12.99 -6.95 10.22
CA ASN A 184 12.71 -7.56 11.53
C ASN A 184 12.07 -6.56 12.50
N LEU A 185 12.55 -5.32 12.48
CA LEU A 185 11.96 -4.22 13.23
C LEU A 185 10.50 -4.02 12.83
N ARG A 186 10.19 -3.90 11.54
CA ARG A 186 8.81 -3.77 11.06
C ARG A 186 7.95 -4.95 11.49
N LEU A 187 8.47 -6.18 11.42
CA LEU A 187 7.74 -7.38 11.86
C LEU A 187 7.37 -7.26 13.34
N ALA A 188 8.34 -6.91 14.19
CA ALA A 188 8.10 -6.68 15.61
C ALA A 188 7.07 -5.56 15.84
N SER A 189 7.19 -4.44 15.12
CA SER A 189 6.27 -3.31 15.18
C SER A 189 4.84 -3.75 14.86
N THR A 190 4.66 -4.52 13.78
CA THR A 190 3.34 -4.98 13.35
C THR A 190 2.76 -6.05 14.28
N LEU A 191 3.57 -6.91 14.88
CA LEU A 191 3.12 -7.85 15.91
C LEU A 191 2.68 -7.13 17.18
N ILE A 192 3.47 -6.16 17.65
CA ILE A 192 3.11 -5.29 18.78
C ILE A 192 1.80 -4.56 18.48
N PHE A 193 1.63 -4.04 17.26
CA PHE A 193 0.38 -3.44 16.79
C PHE A 193 -0.80 -4.42 16.89
N GLY A 194 -0.65 -5.63 16.31
CA GLY A 194 -1.72 -6.64 16.29
C GLY A 194 -2.15 -7.04 17.70
N ILE A 195 -1.20 -7.21 18.61
CA ILE A 195 -1.44 -7.49 20.03
C ILE A 195 -2.13 -6.31 20.72
N GLY A 196 -1.69 -5.08 20.45
CA GLY A 196 -2.22 -3.84 21.01
C GLY A 196 -3.68 -3.57 20.60
N ALA A 197 -4.00 -3.74 19.32
CA ALA A 197 -5.35 -3.55 18.80
C ALA A 197 -6.37 -4.49 19.47
N LYS A 198 -5.99 -5.74 19.75
CA LYS A 198 -6.83 -6.70 20.48
C LYS A 198 -7.15 -6.25 21.92
N LYS A 199 -6.21 -5.58 22.59
CA LYS A 199 -6.39 -5.04 23.95
C LYS A 199 -7.27 -3.79 23.94
N PHE A 200 -7.04 -2.87 23.00
CA PHE A 200 -7.79 -1.62 22.87
C PHE A 200 -9.23 -1.78 22.34
N ARG A 201 -9.52 -2.86 21.62
CA ARG A 201 -10.88 -3.24 21.20
C ARG A 201 -11.86 -3.39 22.37
N LYS A 202 -11.37 -3.64 23.58
CA LYS A 202 -12.22 -3.79 24.78
C LYS A 202 -12.59 -2.46 25.45
N SER A 203 -11.98 -1.33 25.06
CA SER A 203 -12.08 -0.09 25.85
C SER A 203 -12.65 1.13 25.10
N ASN A 204 -12.77 1.13 23.77
CA ASN A 204 -13.23 2.30 22.99
C ASN A 204 -14.26 1.95 21.91
N HIS A 205 -15.06 2.93 21.47
CA HIS A 205 -15.92 2.84 20.30
C HIS A 205 -15.12 3.10 19.02
N TRP A 206 -14.67 2.03 18.37
CA TRP A 206 -14.00 2.12 17.08
C TRP A 206 -15.01 2.26 15.94
N SER A 207 -14.57 2.79 14.80
CA SER A 207 -15.30 2.55 13.56
C SER A 207 -15.16 1.07 13.19
N GLU A 208 -16.24 0.47 12.69
CA GLU A 208 -16.28 -0.94 12.30
C GLU A 208 -15.13 -1.30 11.32
N ARG A 209 -14.78 -0.38 10.42
CA ARG A 209 -13.66 -0.51 9.47
C ARG A 209 -12.31 -0.71 10.16
N ALA A 210 -12.00 0.08 11.19
CA ALA A 210 -10.70 0.00 11.87
C ALA A 210 -10.58 -1.29 12.71
N GLU A 211 -11.69 -1.81 13.25
CA GLU A 211 -11.70 -3.14 13.88
C GLU A 211 -11.46 -4.27 12.88
N GLU A 212 -12.10 -4.22 11.71
CA GLU A 212 -11.90 -5.21 10.66
C GLU A 212 -10.47 -5.22 10.13
N GLN A 213 -9.88 -4.04 9.92
CA GLN A 213 -8.49 -3.91 9.48
C GLN A 213 -7.51 -4.51 10.49
N ALA A 214 -7.63 -4.15 11.77
CA ALA A 214 -6.77 -4.69 12.81
C ALA A 214 -6.92 -6.21 12.97
N ALA A 215 -8.15 -6.74 12.85
CA ALA A 215 -8.40 -8.18 12.90
C ALA A 215 -7.79 -8.90 11.69
N ARG A 216 -7.85 -8.32 10.49
CA ARG A 216 -7.22 -8.86 9.28
C ARG A 216 -5.70 -8.89 9.41
N TRP A 217 -5.08 -7.80 9.87
CA TRP A 217 -3.64 -7.77 10.10
C TRP A 217 -3.25 -8.78 11.18
N HIS A 218 -3.90 -8.78 12.34
CA HIS A 218 -3.63 -9.79 13.37
C HIS A 218 -3.73 -11.20 12.79
N SER A 219 -4.79 -11.53 12.04
CA SER A 219 -4.91 -12.84 11.41
C SER A 219 -3.74 -13.11 10.47
N TRP A 220 -3.36 -12.17 9.62
CA TRP A 220 -2.28 -12.33 8.65
C TRP A 220 -0.93 -12.60 9.31
N PHE A 221 -0.60 -11.88 10.39
CA PHE A 221 0.68 -12.00 11.11
C PHE A 221 0.71 -13.11 12.18
N THR A 222 -0.44 -13.62 12.62
CA THR A 222 -0.48 -14.72 13.61
C THR A 222 -0.68 -16.10 12.97
N LEU A 223 -0.82 -16.18 11.65
CA LEU A 223 -0.84 -17.44 10.90
C LEU A 223 0.53 -18.15 10.89
N GLN A 224 1.60 -17.43 11.19
CA GLN A 224 2.99 -17.91 11.15
C GLN A 224 3.62 -17.78 12.55
N ASP A 225 4.46 -18.74 12.92
CA ASP A 225 5.28 -18.63 14.13
C ASP A 225 6.55 -17.82 13.79
N HIS A 226 6.57 -16.56 14.23
CA HIS A 226 7.68 -15.65 13.99
C HIS A 226 8.74 -15.67 15.10
N THR A 227 8.57 -16.50 16.14
CA THR A 227 9.45 -16.51 17.32
C THR A 227 10.90 -16.83 16.98
N GLY A 228 11.14 -17.82 16.12
CA GLY A 228 12.49 -18.20 15.69
C GLY A 228 13.21 -17.05 14.96
N LYS A 229 12.52 -16.42 13.99
CA LYS A 229 13.09 -15.31 13.20
C LYS A 229 13.43 -14.10 14.08
N LEU A 230 12.54 -13.74 15.01
CA LEU A 230 12.79 -12.64 15.95
C LEU A 230 13.90 -13.00 16.95
N GLY A 231 13.96 -14.24 17.42
CA GLY A 231 15.05 -14.73 18.29
C GLY A 231 16.42 -14.55 17.65
N GLU A 232 16.58 -15.01 16.40
CA GLU A 232 17.82 -14.83 15.62
C GLU A 232 18.13 -13.34 15.34
N ALA A 233 17.10 -12.50 15.19
CA ALA A 233 17.29 -11.06 15.03
C ALA A 233 17.80 -10.40 16.32
N ILE A 234 17.27 -10.79 17.49
CA ILE A 234 17.71 -10.31 18.81
C ILE A 234 19.16 -10.69 19.07
N GLU A 235 19.54 -11.94 18.78
CA GLU A 235 20.92 -12.43 18.99
C GLU A 235 21.96 -11.68 18.14
N ARG A 236 21.57 -11.27 16.92
CA ARG A 236 22.44 -10.51 16.00
C ARG A 236 22.51 -9.02 16.29
N GLU A 237 21.52 -8.48 17.00
CA GLU A 237 21.44 -7.06 17.28
C GLU A 237 22.42 -6.64 18.39
N SER A 238 23.04 -5.48 18.22
CA SER A 238 24.01 -4.91 19.17
C SER A 238 23.50 -3.68 19.89
N ASP A 239 22.48 -2.99 19.35
CA ASP A 239 21.83 -1.86 19.99
C ASP A 239 20.82 -2.34 21.05
N PRO A 240 21.03 -2.06 22.35
CA PRO A 240 20.15 -2.51 23.42
C PRO A 240 18.70 -2.03 23.26
N LYS A 241 18.48 -0.84 22.69
CA LYS A 241 17.13 -0.32 22.46
C LYS A 241 16.37 -1.14 21.43
N VAL A 242 17.08 -1.66 20.44
CA VAL A 242 16.49 -2.44 19.36
C VAL A 242 16.24 -3.86 19.83
N GLN A 243 17.17 -4.43 20.61
CA GLN A 243 16.92 -5.69 21.31
C GLN A 243 15.67 -5.60 22.19
N GLU A 244 15.55 -4.54 23.00
CA GLU A 244 14.36 -4.28 23.83
C GLU A 244 13.08 -4.24 22.99
N PHE A 245 13.10 -3.51 21.87
CA PHE A 245 11.95 -3.42 20.97
C PHE A 245 11.58 -4.78 20.36
N LEU A 246 12.55 -5.54 19.87
CA LEU A 246 12.33 -6.86 19.27
C LEU A 246 11.80 -7.86 20.31
N MET A 247 12.33 -7.82 21.55
CA MET A 247 11.83 -8.66 22.65
C MET A 247 10.38 -8.34 23.03
N ALA A 248 9.94 -7.08 22.90
CA ALA A 248 8.56 -6.69 23.19
C ALA A 248 7.53 -7.30 22.22
N ALA A 249 7.97 -7.85 21.09
CA ALA A 249 7.12 -8.52 20.10
C ALA A 249 6.99 -10.04 20.32
N LEU A 250 7.78 -10.63 21.23
CA LEU A 250 7.70 -12.03 21.66
C LEU A 250 6.73 -12.18 22.86
#